data_AF-Q1RH51-F1
#
_entry.id   AF-Q1RH51-F1
#
_cell.length_a   1.000
_cell.length_b   1.000
_cell.length_c   1.000
_cell.angle_alpha   90.00
_cell.angle_beta   90.00
_cell.angle_gamma   90.00
#
_symmetry.space_group_name_H-M   'P 1'
#
loop_
_entity.id
_entity.type
_entity.pdbx_description
1 polymer ?
#
loop_
_entity_poly.entity_id
_entity_poly.type
_entity_poly.pdbx_seq_one_letter_code
_entity_poly.pdbx_strand_id
1 'polypeptide(L)' 'MLLTNTENSYGLIAKLFHWVMSIMVILMLIAVFLMDDYIEPPLKWQIFGLHEATGVLV' A
#
# COMPACT_ATOMS: atom_id res chain seq x y z
N MET A 1 4.73 9.27 23.16
CA MET A 1 4.60 9.76 21.76
C MET A 1 3.44 10.74 21.73
N LEU A 2 3.58 11.92 21.10
CA LEU A 2 2.47 12.86 20.95
C LEU A 2 1.51 12.36 19.87
N LEU A 3 0.20 12.55 20.06
CA LEU A 3 -0.82 12.11 19.10
C LEU A 3 -0.73 12.89 17.78
N THR A 4 -0.53 14.21 17.90
CA THR A 4 -0.43 15.16 16.80
C THR A 4 1.03 15.59 16.58
N ASN A 5 1.28 16.25 15.45
CA ASN A 5 2.60 16.76 15.08
C ASN A 5 3.03 17.92 15.99
N THR A 6 4.34 18.13 16.07
CA THR A 6 4.97 19.36 16.57
C THR A 6 5.81 19.98 15.47
N GLU A 7 6.38 21.16 15.71
CA GLU A 7 7.33 21.80 14.78
C GLU A 7 8.55 20.92 14.48
N ASN A 8 8.95 20.07 15.43
CA ASN A 8 10.19 19.31 15.37
C ASN A 8 9.97 17.80 15.13
N SER A 9 8.71 17.32 15.10
CA SER A 9 8.47 15.87 14.97
C SER A 9 7.06 15.50 14.51
N TYR A 10 6.97 14.38 13.78
CA TYR A 10 5.68 13.77 13.45
C TYR A 10 5.06 13.08 14.68
N GLY A 11 3.75 13.31 14.84
CA GLY A 11 2.92 12.65 15.83
C GLY A 11 2.66 11.19 15.48
N LEU A 12 2.05 10.48 16.42
CA LEU A 12 1.73 9.06 16.29
C LEU A 12 0.82 8.80 15.09
N ILE A 13 -0.22 9.62 14.88
CA ILE A 13 -1.18 9.42 13.77
C ILE A 13 -0.44 9.49 12.42
N ALA A 14 0.37 10.53 12.21
CA ALA A 14 1.14 10.70 10.97
C ALA A 14 2.12 9.53 10.73
N LYS A 15 2.80 9.07 11.79
CA LYS A 15 3.70 7.91 11.72
C LYS A 15 2.95 6.62 11.39
N LEU A 16 1.77 6.39 11.97
CA LEU A 16 0.95 5.22 11.68
C LEU A 16 0.53 5.21 10.21
N PHE A 17 0.02 6.32 9.69
CA PHE A 17 -0.29 6.43 8.26
C PHE A 17 0.93 6.17 7.40
N HIS A 18 2.09 6.78 7.71
CA HIS A 18 3.32 6.55 6.94
C HIS A 18 3.69 5.06 6.85
N TRP A 19 3.65 4.33 7.98
CA TRP A 19 4.00 2.91 8.00
C TRP A 19 2.94 2.02 7.33
N VAL A 20 1.65 2.31 7.51
CA VAL A 20 0.57 1.59 6.80
C VAL A 20 0.71 1.75 5.29
N MET A 21 0.94 2.98 4.82
CA MET A 21 1.14 3.27 3.40
C MET A 21 2.38 2.57 2.86
N SER A 22 3.47 2.54 3.64
CA SER A 22 4.69 1.82 3.26
C SER A 22 4.44 0.32 3.09
N ILE A 23 3.68 -0.31 3.98
CA ILE A 23 3.29 -1.72 3.86
C ILE A 23 2.42 -1.93 2.63
N MET A 24 1.44 -1.06 2.37
CA MET A 24 0.59 -1.15 1.18
C MET A 24 1.42 -1.05 -0.11
N VAL A 25 2.37 -0.12 -0.21
CA VAL A 25 3.29 0.00 -1.35
C VAL A 25 4.11 -1.28 -1.55
N ILE A 26 4.66 -1.86 -0.48
CA ILE A 26 5.44 -3.10 -0.58
C ILE A 26 4.58 -4.26 -1.11
N LEU A 27 3.36 -4.41 -0.58
CA LEU A 27 2.42 -5.44 -1.05
C LEU A 27 2.02 -5.22 -2.52
N MET A 28 1.85 -3.96 -2.93
CA MET A 28 1.55 -3.59 -4.31
C MET A 28 2.69 -3.98 -5.27
N LEU A 29 3.95 -3.77 -4.88
CA LEU A 29 5.11 -4.21 -5.65
C LEU A 29 5.15 -5.74 -5.77
N ILE A 30 4.90 -6.47 -4.68
CA ILE A 30 4.84 -7.94 -4.72
C ILE A 30 3.71 -8.41 -5.64
N ALA A 31 2.53 -7.79 -5.55
CA ALA A 31 1.38 -8.15 -6.38
C ALA A 31 1.72 -8.06 -7.87
N VAL A 32 2.32 -6.96 -8.34
CA VAL A 32 2.64 -6.82 -9.77
C VAL A 32 3.64 -7.89 -10.25
N PHE A 33 4.65 -8.23 -9.44
CA PHE A 33 5.58 -9.32 -9.77
C PHE A 33 4.87 -10.68 -9.90
N LEU A 34 3.90 -10.97 -9.02
CA LEU A 34 3.14 -12.21 -9.08
C LEU A 34 2.20 -12.25 -10.30
N MET A 35 1.59 -11.12 -10.65
CA MET A 35 0.57 -11.05 -11.69
C MET A 35 1.16 -11.17 -13.10
N ASP A 36 2.42 -10.81 -13.30
CA ASP A 36 3.04 -10.91 -14.62
C ASP A 36 3.27 -12.38 -15.01
N ASP A 37 3.92 -13.15 -14.13
CA ASP A 37 4.48 -14.47 -14.46
C ASP A 37 3.78 -15.66 -13.77
N TYR A 38 3.01 -15.45 -12.69
CA TYR A 38 2.58 -16.54 -11.80
C TYR A 38 1.07 -16.73 -11.68
N ILE A 39 0.27 -15.80 -12.21
CA ILE A 39 -1.19 -15.84 -12.05
C ILE A 39 -1.86 -15.80 -13.43
N GLU A 40 -2.72 -16.78 -13.68
CA GLU A 40 -3.48 -16.89 -14.92
C GLU A 40 -4.87 -16.22 -14.82
N PRO A 41 -5.48 -15.84 -15.97
CA PRO A 41 -6.88 -15.44 -16.02
C PRO A 41 -7.84 -16.54 -15.50
N PRO A 42 -8.97 -16.19 -14.86
CA PRO A 42 -9.50 -14.83 -14.67
C PRO A 42 -8.98 -14.12 -13.41
N LEU A 43 -8.31 -14.84 -12.50
CA LEU A 43 -7.86 -14.30 -11.21
C LEU A 43 -6.87 -13.14 -11.40
N LYS A 44 -6.00 -13.21 -12.42
CA LYS A 44 -5.10 -12.12 -12.82
C LYS A 44 -5.83 -10.78 -12.92
N TRP A 45 -7.00 -10.76 -13.57
CA TRP A 45 -7.77 -9.53 -13.78
C TRP A 45 -8.42 -8.98 -12.52
N GLN A 46 -8.85 -9.86 -11.60
CA GLN A 46 -9.39 -9.43 -10.32
C GLN A 46 -8.31 -8.77 -9.46
N ILE A 47 -7.11 -9.35 -9.45
CA ILE A 47 -5.97 -8.78 -8.72
C ILE A 47 -5.53 -7.47 -9.40
N PHE A 48 -5.62 -7.34 -10.73
CA PHE A 48 -5.32 -6.07 -11.44
C PHE A 48 -6.27 -4.95 -11.00
N GLY A 49 -7.57 -5.24 -10.95
CA GLY A 49 -8.55 -4.28 -10.44
C GLY A 49 -8.30 -3.90 -8.97
N LEU A 50 -7.94 -4.87 -8.12
CA LEU A 50 -7.61 -4.60 -6.72
C LEU A 50 -6.32 -3.79 -6.58
N HIS A 51 -5.30 -4.09 -7.38
CA HIS A 51 -4.04 -3.35 -7.44
C HIS A 51 -4.31 -1.89 -7.81
N GLU A 52 -4.97 -1.63 -8.93
CA GLU A 52 -5.30 -0.25 -9.35
C GLU A 52 -6.12 0.50 -8.29
N ALA A 53 -7.18 -0.11 -7.76
CA ALA A 53 -8.02 0.51 -6.75
C ALA A 53 -7.26 0.82 -5.45
N THR A 54 -6.38 -0.09 -5.01
CA THR A 54 -5.53 0.12 -3.84
C THR A 54 -4.48 1.18 -4.10
N GLY A 55 -3.93 1.24 -5.32
CA GLY A 55 -2.95 2.25 -5.74
C GLY A 55 -3.51 3.68 -5.76
N VAL A 56 -4.82 3.85 -5.94
CA VAL A 56 -5.47 5.18 -5.82
C VAL A 56 -5.61 5.62 -4.36
N LEU A 57 -5.67 4.68 -3.42
CA LEU A 57 -5.79 4.98 -1.99
C LEU A 57 -4.44 5.30 -1.33
N VAL A 58 -3.34 4.87 -1.96
CA VAL A 58 -1.96 5.06 -1.52
C VAL A 58 -1.38 6.34 -2.16
#